data_AF-A0A923KIJ9-F1
#
_entry.id   AF-A0A923KIJ9-F1
#
_cell.length_a   1.000
_cell.length_b   1.000
_cell.length_c   1.000
_cell.angle_alpha   90.00
_cell.angle_beta   90.00
_cell.angle_gamma   90.00
#
_symmetry.space_group_name_H-M   'P 1'
#
loop_
_entity.id
_entity.type
_entity.pdbx_description
1 polymer ?
#
loop_
_entity_poly.entity_id
_entity_poly.type
_entity_poly.pdbx_seq_one_letter_code
_entity_poly.pdbx_strand_id
1 'polypeptide(L)'
;MNRTSSLLLLFMLVSFGSPVWGQTINPPKGRIAVVADGNSPDPDDLGGTAVTIALLRASGLEDRLVHYSHSCDLVRDDRISKQAEKERHHLMQVACDMIARRWGGFGNLTFYDAMWQKEATIDDLCWAINASTADDPLWIIEAGEPDIIGMALQKTPKEKHKFVKVVTHHPANDNAGDFYTWQQILDFGIEEVRIPDQNINLKLDHEKWDWAKNHADPRIRLIWTIGNLAEVDNIVNFQKGKWDCSDAGMVLYWISGANVNDGLEAGGMEVVKALLESYIERHPEPSKKKKK
;
A
#
# COMPACT_ATOMS: atom_id res chain seq x y z
N MET A 1 -30.88 36.45 59.91
CA MET A 1 -29.54 35.88 59.73
C MET A 1 -29.52 35.02 58.49
N ASN A 2 -28.51 35.23 57.65
CA ASN A 2 -28.43 34.85 56.25
C ASN A 2 -28.10 33.37 56.03
N ARG A 3 -28.64 32.85 54.90
CA ARG A 3 -28.06 31.91 53.88
C ARG A 3 -27.35 30.65 54.43
N THR A 4 -27.65 29.46 53.93
CA THR A 4 -27.24 29.03 52.57
C THR A 4 -28.04 27.82 52.10
N SER A 5 -28.65 27.94 50.91
CA SER A 5 -29.16 26.81 50.15
C SER A 5 -28.00 26.16 49.40
N SER A 6 -27.67 24.91 49.72
CA SER A 6 -26.68 24.13 48.97
C SER A 6 -27.29 23.67 47.64
N LEU A 7 -26.97 24.38 46.57
CA LEU A 7 -27.27 23.98 45.20
C LEU A 7 -26.22 22.95 44.78
N LEU A 8 -26.61 21.67 44.65
CA LEU A 8 -25.77 20.66 44.03
C LEU A 8 -25.74 20.93 42.51
N LEU A 9 -24.62 21.46 42.01
CA LEU A 9 -24.35 21.52 40.57
C LEU A 9 -23.88 20.14 40.10
N LEU A 10 -24.75 19.44 39.39
CA LEU A 10 -24.41 18.23 38.64
C LEU A 10 -23.69 18.67 37.35
N PHE A 11 -22.36 18.57 37.33
CA PHE A 11 -21.58 18.73 36.10
C PHE A 11 -21.85 17.51 35.19
N MET A 12 -22.72 17.66 34.20
CA MET A 12 -22.74 16.76 33.04
C MET A 12 -21.45 16.99 32.25
N LEU A 13 -20.51 16.07 32.37
CA LEU A 13 -19.43 15.90 31.41
C LEU A 13 -20.05 15.49 30.07
N VAL A 14 -20.35 16.48 29.22
CA VAL A 14 -20.60 16.24 27.80
C VAL A 14 -19.26 15.92 27.17
N SER A 15 -18.94 14.64 27.07
CA SER A 15 -17.85 14.17 26.22
C SER A 15 -18.20 14.52 24.77
N PHE A 16 -17.65 15.63 24.27
CA PHE A 16 -17.57 15.89 22.84
C PHE A 16 -16.59 14.85 22.25
N GLY A 17 -17.09 13.65 21.98
CA GLY A 17 -16.42 12.77 21.03
C GLY A 17 -16.45 13.47 19.69
N SER A 18 -15.28 13.80 19.13
CA SER A 18 -15.19 14.15 17.72
C SER A 18 -15.90 13.04 16.93
N PRO A 19 -16.83 13.35 16.02
CA PRO A 19 -17.33 12.33 15.13
C PRO A 19 -16.11 11.75 14.40
N VAL A 20 -15.84 10.47 14.59
CA VAL A 20 -14.93 9.74 13.71
C VAL A 20 -15.72 9.60 12.41
N TRP A 21 -15.53 10.54 11.48
CA TRP A 21 -15.99 10.35 10.12
C TRP A 21 -15.17 9.17 9.59
N GLY A 22 -15.77 7.98 9.58
CA GLY A 22 -15.13 6.81 8.98
C GLY A 22 -14.77 7.15 7.54
N GLN A 23 -13.53 6.88 7.15
CA GLN A 23 -13.09 7.13 5.79
C GLN A 23 -14.03 6.43 4.81
N THR A 24 -14.62 7.21 3.89
CA THR A 24 -15.48 6.65 2.85
C THR A 24 -14.65 5.76 1.93
N ILE A 25 -15.06 4.50 1.79
CA ILE A 25 -14.56 3.58 0.77
C ILE A 25 -15.41 3.80 -0.47
N ASN A 26 -14.86 4.48 -1.48
CA ASN A 26 -15.57 4.79 -2.72
C ASN A 26 -14.61 4.76 -3.93
N PRO A 27 -13.91 3.64 -4.15
CA PRO A 27 -12.94 3.56 -5.23
C PRO A 27 -13.60 3.80 -6.60
N PRO A 28 -12.86 4.31 -7.59
CA PRO A 28 -13.36 4.40 -8.97
C PRO A 28 -13.71 3.00 -9.50
N LYS A 29 -14.38 2.90 -10.65
CA LYS A 29 -14.55 1.61 -11.36
C LYS A 29 -13.19 1.00 -11.74
N GLY A 30 -13.13 -0.32 -11.86
CA GLY A 30 -11.98 -1.03 -12.43
C GLY A 30 -11.29 -2.04 -11.53
N ARG A 31 -10.09 -2.44 -11.90
CA ARG A 31 -9.18 -3.29 -11.11
C ARG A 31 -7.89 -2.54 -10.79
N ILE A 32 -7.12 -3.05 -9.84
CA ILE A 32 -5.86 -2.45 -9.40
C ILE A 32 -4.70 -3.43 -9.62
N ALA A 33 -3.57 -2.89 -10.09
CA ALA A 33 -2.27 -3.53 -10.12
C ALA A 33 -1.30 -2.72 -9.25
N VAL A 34 -0.33 -3.38 -8.63
CA VAL A 34 0.74 -2.70 -7.87
C VAL A 34 2.08 -3.17 -8.41
N VAL A 35 2.97 -2.22 -8.68
CA VAL A 35 4.36 -2.45 -9.10
C VAL A 35 5.24 -1.70 -8.12
N ALA A 36 5.95 -2.43 -7.26
CA ALA A 36 6.72 -1.89 -6.14
C ALA A 36 8.24 -2.09 -6.32
N ASP A 37 9.08 -1.19 -5.82
CA ASP A 37 10.54 -1.21 -6.06
C ASP A 37 11.31 -2.27 -5.26
N GLY A 38 10.71 -2.84 -4.22
CA GLY A 38 11.25 -3.96 -3.45
C GLY A 38 12.32 -3.60 -2.43
N ASN A 39 12.40 -2.33 -2.01
CA ASN A 39 13.19 -1.93 -0.85
C ASN A 39 14.73 -2.00 -1.02
N SER A 40 15.22 -2.02 -2.26
CA SER A 40 16.65 -2.06 -2.61
C SER A 40 17.33 -0.67 -2.54
N PRO A 41 16.60 0.45 -2.73
CA PRO A 41 17.10 1.80 -2.48
C PRO A 41 16.45 2.58 -1.34
N ASP A 42 15.16 2.38 -1.08
CA ASP A 42 14.31 3.02 -0.05
C ASP A 42 13.77 1.91 0.89
N PRO A 43 13.62 2.10 2.21
CA PRO A 43 13.13 1.02 3.09
C PRO A 43 11.61 0.98 3.34
N ASP A 44 10.79 1.77 2.67
CA ASP A 44 9.35 1.94 2.94
C ASP A 44 8.42 0.83 2.43
N ASP A 45 8.90 0.01 1.50
CA ASP A 45 8.11 -0.90 0.69
C ASP A 45 7.73 -2.22 1.42
N LEU A 46 8.51 -2.62 2.43
CA LEU A 46 8.13 -3.70 3.36
C LEU A 46 6.87 -3.31 4.15
N GLY A 47 6.82 -2.09 4.67
CA GLY A 47 5.63 -1.56 5.36
C GLY A 47 4.51 -1.24 4.38
N GLY A 48 4.85 -0.63 3.23
CA GLY A 48 3.95 -0.29 2.14
C GLY A 48 3.19 -1.51 1.64
N THR A 49 3.89 -2.58 1.29
CA THR A 49 3.29 -3.87 0.88
C THR A 49 2.37 -4.45 1.94
N ALA A 50 2.82 -4.49 3.20
CA ALA A 50 2.03 -5.04 4.29
C ALA A 50 0.72 -4.27 4.52
N VAL A 51 0.76 -2.94 4.46
CA VAL A 51 -0.42 -2.09 4.62
C VAL A 51 -1.31 -2.13 3.38
N THR A 52 -0.77 -2.13 2.17
CA THR A 52 -1.52 -2.25 0.90
C THR A 52 -2.42 -3.49 0.89
N ILE A 53 -1.84 -4.67 1.14
CA ILE A 53 -2.59 -5.93 1.13
C ILE A 53 -3.67 -5.92 2.21
N ALA A 54 -3.33 -5.41 3.41
CA ALA A 54 -4.28 -5.31 4.52
C ALA A 54 -5.42 -4.33 4.24
N LEU A 55 -5.15 -3.17 3.64
CA LEU A 55 -6.14 -2.16 3.27
C LEU A 55 -7.12 -2.67 2.23
N LEU A 56 -6.63 -3.34 1.19
CA LEU A 56 -7.48 -3.94 0.16
C LEU A 56 -8.45 -4.94 0.77
N ARG A 57 -7.96 -5.82 1.64
CA ARG A 57 -8.82 -6.78 2.36
C ARG A 57 -9.76 -6.12 3.35
N ALA A 58 -9.30 -5.14 4.12
CA ALA A 58 -10.11 -4.42 5.10
C ALA A 58 -11.27 -3.66 4.46
N SER A 59 -11.07 -3.22 3.22
CA SER A 59 -12.03 -2.46 2.43
C SER A 59 -12.95 -3.35 1.58
N GLY A 60 -12.74 -4.67 1.56
CA GLY A 60 -13.50 -5.60 0.72
C GLY A 60 -13.19 -5.47 -0.78
N LEU A 61 -11.96 -5.09 -1.12
CA LEU A 61 -11.49 -4.79 -2.48
C LEU A 61 -10.39 -5.77 -2.93
N GLU A 62 -10.11 -6.82 -2.18
CA GLU A 62 -9.11 -7.83 -2.49
C GLU A 62 -9.29 -8.47 -3.87
N ASP A 63 -10.54 -8.73 -4.29
CA ASP A 63 -10.87 -9.34 -5.57
C ASP A 63 -10.58 -8.42 -6.77
N ARG A 64 -10.27 -7.15 -6.52
CA ARG A 64 -9.91 -6.16 -7.54
C ARG A 64 -8.41 -6.08 -7.76
N LEU A 65 -7.59 -6.68 -6.90
CA LEU A 65 -6.14 -6.77 -7.10
C LEU A 65 -5.82 -7.88 -8.10
N VAL A 66 -5.29 -7.50 -9.26
CA VAL A 66 -5.11 -8.42 -10.40
C VAL A 66 -3.66 -8.66 -10.77
N HIS A 67 -2.75 -7.85 -10.24
CA HIS A 67 -1.32 -7.98 -10.41
C HIS A 67 -0.63 -7.37 -9.19
N TYR A 68 0.40 -8.04 -8.69
CA TYR A 68 1.29 -7.47 -7.71
C TYR A 68 2.71 -7.95 -7.99
N SER A 69 3.60 -6.99 -8.22
CA SER A 69 5.03 -7.25 -8.28
C SER A 69 5.80 -6.34 -7.35
N HIS A 70 6.95 -6.82 -6.91
CA HIS A 70 7.92 -6.08 -6.12
C HIS A 70 9.29 -6.19 -6.78
N SER A 71 10.29 -5.46 -6.27
CA SER A 71 11.66 -5.52 -6.78
C SER A 71 11.77 -5.10 -8.24
N CYS A 72 11.08 -4.01 -8.60
CA CYS A 72 11.00 -3.51 -9.97
C CYS A 72 12.16 -2.60 -10.41
N ASP A 73 13.12 -2.29 -9.52
CA ASP A 73 14.47 -1.80 -9.87
C ASP A 73 15.21 -2.93 -10.60
N LEU A 74 15.30 -2.83 -11.92
CA LEU A 74 15.75 -3.93 -12.78
C LEU A 74 17.28 -3.93 -12.95
N VAL A 75 17.92 -2.80 -12.72
CA VAL A 75 19.36 -2.59 -12.78
C VAL A 75 19.87 -2.23 -11.40
N ARG A 76 20.20 -3.27 -10.64
CA ARG A 76 20.82 -3.15 -9.31
C ARG A 76 21.85 -2.03 -9.23
N ASP A 77 21.61 -1.13 -8.29
CA ASP A 77 22.57 -0.14 -7.83
C ASP A 77 23.59 -0.70 -6.79
N ASP A 78 24.70 0.01 -6.61
CA ASP A 78 25.79 -0.29 -5.68
C ASP A 78 25.58 0.26 -4.26
N ARG A 79 24.40 0.82 -3.95
CA ARG A 79 24.00 1.25 -2.59
C ARG A 79 24.02 0.11 -1.57
N ILE A 80 23.67 -1.11 -1.98
CA ILE A 80 23.67 -2.30 -1.12
C ILE A 80 24.47 -3.45 -1.75
N SER A 81 24.93 -4.38 -0.91
CA SER A 81 25.63 -5.57 -1.41
C SER A 81 24.67 -6.50 -2.16
N LYS A 82 25.18 -7.28 -3.12
CA LYS A 82 24.40 -8.33 -3.82
C LYS A 82 23.75 -9.34 -2.88
N GLN A 83 24.40 -9.63 -1.74
CA GLN A 83 23.81 -10.50 -0.72
C GLN A 83 22.63 -9.82 -0.03
N ALA A 84 22.79 -8.55 0.35
CA ALA A 84 21.74 -7.76 0.97
C ALA A 84 20.52 -7.58 0.05
N GLU A 85 20.75 -7.34 -1.25
CA GLU A 85 19.67 -7.32 -2.26
C GLU A 85 18.92 -8.66 -2.29
N LYS A 86 19.65 -9.77 -2.39
CA LYS A 86 19.04 -11.11 -2.37
C LYS A 86 18.19 -11.35 -1.11
N GLU A 87 18.66 -10.89 0.04
CA GLU A 87 17.93 -10.98 1.30
C GLU A 87 16.68 -10.08 1.28
N ARG A 88 16.77 -8.87 0.73
CA ARG A 88 15.63 -7.94 0.60
C ARG A 88 14.52 -8.48 -0.30
N HIS A 89 14.87 -9.04 -1.46
CA HIS A 89 13.90 -9.71 -2.35
C HIS A 89 13.16 -10.85 -1.61
N HIS A 90 13.90 -11.65 -0.83
CA HIS A 90 13.27 -12.68 0.00
C HIS A 90 12.33 -12.09 1.07
N LEU A 91 12.71 -10.99 1.72
CA LEU A 91 11.86 -10.31 2.69
C LEU A 91 10.60 -9.72 2.06
N MET A 92 10.68 -9.18 0.83
CA MET A 92 9.52 -8.71 0.08
C MET A 92 8.56 -9.85 -0.25
N GLN A 93 9.08 -11.00 -0.71
CA GLN A 93 8.24 -12.19 -0.92
C GLN A 93 7.57 -12.63 0.39
N VAL A 94 8.31 -12.63 1.51
CA VAL A 94 7.76 -12.95 2.83
C VAL A 94 6.67 -11.96 3.25
N ALA A 95 6.86 -10.66 3.01
CA ALA A 95 5.86 -9.63 3.29
C ALA A 95 4.56 -9.90 2.53
N CYS A 96 4.65 -10.13 1.22
CA CYS A 96 3.53 -10.52 0.37
C CYS A 96 2.80 -11.77 0.90
N ASP A 97 3.53 -12.89 0.98
CA ASP A 97 2.95 -14.20 1.28
C ASP A 97 2.36 -14.27 2.68
N MET A 98 3.06 -13.75 3.69
CA MET A 98 2.61 -13.83 5.07
C MET A 98 1.39 -12.95 5.31
N ILE A 99 1.38 -11.73 4.77
CA ILE A 99 0.25 -10.82 4.95
C ILE A 99 -0.96 -11.34 4.19
N ALA A 100 -0.81 -11.71 2.91
CA ALA A 100 -1.89 -12.27 2.10
C ALA A 100 -2.49 -13.54 2.73
N ARG A 101 -1.64 -14.45 3.24
CA ARG A 101 -2.10 -15.65 3.94
C ARG A 101 -2.84 -15.34 5.23
N ARG A 102 -2.38 -14.36 6.00
CA ARG A 102 -2.95 -14.04 7.33
C ARG A 102 -4.26 -13.27 7.22
N TRP A 103 -4.38 -12.39 6.22
CA TRP A 103 -5.55 -11.57 5.96
C TRP A 103 -6.60 -12.30 5.12
N GLY A 104 -6.16 -13.19 4.23
CA GLY A 104 -7.00 -13.98 3.32
C GLY A 104 -7.49 -13.16 2.12
N GLY A 105 -8.13 -13.84 1.16
CA GLY A 105 -8.77 -13.20 0.00
C GLY A 105 -7.92 -13.11 -1.27
N PHE A 106 -6.65 -13.51 -1.23
CA PHE A 106 -5.71 -13.37 -2.37
C PHE A 106 -5.30 -14.72 -3.00
N GLY A 107 -6.14 -15.75 -2.88
CA GLY A 107 -5.77 -17.12 -3.30
C GLY A 107 -5.56 -17.30 -4.81
N ASN A 108 -6.02 -16.35 -5.63
CA ASN A 108 -5.87 -16.36 -7.09
C ASN A 108 -4.71 -15.49 -7.58
N LEU A 109 -3.98 -14.84 -6.67
CA LEU A 109 -2.90 -13.91 -7.00
C LEU A 109 -1.54 -14.60 -6.81
N THR A 110 -0.63 -14.38 -7.74
CA THR A 110 0.80 -14.67 -7.58
C THR A 110 1.51 -13.34 -7.36
N PHE A 111 2.30 -13.24 -6.30
CA PHE A 111 3.21 -12.11 -6.08
C PHE A 111 4.52 -12.42 -6.81
N TYR A 112 4.96 -11.51 -7.69
CA TYR A 112 6.15 -11.72 -8.49
C TYR A 112 7.32 -10.84 -8.05
N ASP A 113 8.50 -11.43 -8.03
CA ASP A 113 9.76 -10.70 -8.02
C ASP A 113 10.06 -10.22 -9.44
N ALA A 114 9.94 -8.91 -9.70
CA ALA A 114 10.07 -8.34 -11.03
C ALA A 114 11.48 -8.48 -11.61
N MET A 115 12.52 -8.50 -10.78
CA MET A 115 13.90 -8.66 -11.24
C MET A 115 14.18 -10.12 -11.62
N TRP A 116 13.81 -11.08 -10.77
CA TRP A 116 14.16 -12.49 -10.97
C TRP A 116 13.11 -13.28 -11.78
N GLN A 117 11.88 -12.79 -11.84
CA GLN A 117 10.77 -13.36 -12.59
C GLN A 117 10.25 -12.37 -13.64
N LYS A 118 11.14 -11.59 -14.25
CA LYS A 118 10.82 -10.49 -15.17
C LYS A 118 9.81 -10.84 -16.26
N GLU A 119 10.03 -11.91 -17.02
CA GLU A 119 9.12 -12.28 -18.11
C GLU A 119 7.71 -12.62 -17.60
N ALA A 120 7.62 -13.43 -16.53
CA ALA A 120 6.34 -13.78 -15.92
C ALA A 120 5.62 -12.55 -15.35
N THR A 121 6.36 -11.64 -14.73
CA THR A 121 5.84 -10.37 -14.20
C THR A 121 5.24 -9.52 -15.32
N ILE A 122 5.99 -9.33 -16.40
CA ILE A 122 5.54 -8.56 -17.57
C ILE A 122 4.31 -9.20 -18.18
N ASP A 123 4.31 -10.52 -18.36
CA ASP A 123 3.20 -11.23 -19.01
C ASP A 123 1.94 -11.17 -18.15
N ASP A 124 2.05 -11.27 -16.82
CA ASP A 124 0.93 -11.11 -15.88
C ASP A 124 0.33 -9.69 -15.95
N LEU A 125 1.16 -8.65 -15.97
CA LEU A 125 0.69 -7.28 -16.16
C LEU A 125 0.08 -7.06 -17.56
N CYS A 126 0.63 -7.70 -18.60
CA CYS A 126 0.05 -7.71 -19.95
C CYS A 126 -1.36 -8.31 -19.94
N TRP A 127 -1.59 -9.40 -19.20
CA TRP A 127 -2.92 -9.99 -19.04
C TRP A 127 -3.88 -9.00 -18.39
N ALA A 128 -3.46 -8.30 -17.33
CA ALA A 128 -4.27 -7.30 -16.67
C ALA A 128 -4.65 -6.15 -17.63
N ILE A 129 -3.70 -5.63 -18.41
CA ILE A 129 -3.91 -4.56 -19.41
C ILE A 129 -4.83 -5.04 -20.54
N ASN A 130 -4.62 -6.25 -21.07
CA ASN A 130 -5.43 -6.81 -22.15
C ASN A 130 -6.89 -7.03 -21.72
N ALA A 131 -7.13 -7.34 -20.45
CA ALA A 131 -8.46 -7.49 -19.89
C ALA A 131 -9.20 -6.15 -19.70
N SER A 132 -8.50 -5.00 -19.75
CA SER A 132 -9.08 -3.69 -19.48
C SER A 132 -10.13 -3.25 -20.51
N THR A 133 -11.19 -2.64 -20.00
CA THR A 133 -12.32 -2.08 -20.77
C THR A 133 -12.79 -0.74 -20.19
N ALA A 134 -13.77 -0.10 -20.82
CA ALA A 134 -14.37 1.14 -20.31
C ALA A 134 -15.10 0.94 -18.97
N ASP A 135 -15.74 -0.22 -18.78
CA ASP A 135 -16.49 -0.54 -17.56
C ASP A 135 -15.60 -1.14 -16.46
N ASP A 136 -14.45 -1.67 -16.85
CA ASP A 136 -13.45 -2.27 -15.97
C ASP A 136 -12.03 -1.82 -16.35
N PRO A 137 -11.67 -0.54 -16.10
CA PRO A 137 -10.33 -0.03 -16.37
C PRO A 137 -9.29 -0.60 -15.42
N LEU A 138 -8.02 -0.58 -15.80
CA LEU A 138 -6.91 -0.95 -14.92
C LEU A 138 -6.27 0.32 -14.33
N TRP A 139 -6.09 0.31 -13.01
CA TRP A 139 -5.32 1.30 -12.28
C TRP A 139 -4.02 0.65 -11.82
N ILE A 140 -2.88 1.13 -12.32
CA ILE A 140 -1.56 0.64 -11.92
C ILE A 140 -1.01 1.62 -10.90
N ILE A 141 -0.71 1.15 -9.69
CA ILE A 141 0.04 1.90 -8.69
C ILE A 141 1.53 1.73 -9.02
N GLU A 142 2.19 2.84 -9.35
CA GLU A 142 3.63 2.91 -9.54
C GLU A 142 4.28 3.27 -8.20
N ALA A 143 4.63 2.24 -7.42
CA ALA A 143 5.33 2.33 -6.13
C ALA A 143 6.83 2.05 -6.31
N GLY A 144 7.41 2.58 -7.38
CA GLY A 144 8.76 2.24 -7.81
C GLY A 144 9.03 2.69 -9.23
N GLU A 145 9.95 2.00 -9.91
CA GLU A 145 10.34 2.35 -11.27
C GLU A 145 9.30 1.95 -12.34
N PRO A 146 9.14 2.74 -13.42
CA PRO A 146 8.13 2.53 -14.43
C PRO A 146 8.42 1.38 -15.42
N ASP A 147 9.56 0.70 -15.31
CA ASP A 147 10.06 -0.18 -16.37
C ASP A 147 9.19 -1.40 -16.66
N ILE A 148 8.71 -2.07 -15.62
CA ILE A 148 7.77 -3.20 -15.79
C ILE A 148 6.49 -2.72 -16.48
N ILE A 149 6.02 -1.51 -16.15
CA ILE A 149 4.85 -0.89 -16.77
C ILE A 149 5.12 -0.61 -18.25
N GLY A 150 6.25 0.02 -18.58
CA GLY A 150 6.66 0.33 -19.95
C GLY A 150 6.84 -0.92 -20.82
N MET A 151 7.48 -1.96 -20.28
CA MET A 151 7.66 -3.24 -20.97
C MET A 151 6.33 -3.96 -21.22
N ALA A 152 5.38 -3.90 -20.29
CA ALA A 152 4.06 -4.46 -20.50
C ALA A 152 3.27 -3.67 -21.56
N LEU A 153 3.26 -2.33 -21.47
CA LEU A 153 2.60 -1.46 -22.45
C LEU A 153 3.17 -1.64 -23.87
N GLN A 154 4.48 -1.86 -24.00
CA GLN A 154 5.11 -2.15 -25.29
C GLN A 154 4.61 -3.45 -25.92
N LYS A 155 4.27 -4.46 -25.11
CA LYS A 155 3.77 -5.76 -25.58
C LYS A 155 2.27 -5.79 -25.82
N THR A 156 1.50 -4.84 -25.29
CA THR A 156 0.04 -4.85 -25.37
C THR A 156 -0.51 -4.00 -26.52
N PRO A 157 -1.73 -4.29 -27.02
CA PRO A 157 -2.34 -3.52 -28.09
C PRO A 157 -2.68 -2.09 -27.65
N LYS A 158 -2.30 -1.09 -28.45
CA LYS A 158 -2.46 0.33 -28.13
C LYS A 158 -3.91 0.73 -27.83
N GLU A 159 -4.90 0.06 -28.43
CA GLU A 159 -6.31 0.30 -28.18
C GLU A 159 -6.76 -0.04 -26.74
N LYS A 160 -5.96 -0.81 -25.99
CA LYS A 160 -6.21 -1.11 -24.58
C LYS A 160 -5.73 -0.01 -23.65
N HIS A 161 -4.73 0.77 -24.05
CA HIS A 161 -4.04 1.74 -23.18
C HIS A 161 -4.95 2.87 -22.71
N LYS A 162 -5.97 3.25 -23.50
CA LYS A 162 -7.01 4.20 -23.09
C LYS A 162 -7.86 3.77 -21.89
N PHE A 163 -7.76 2.51 -21.47
CA PHE A 163 -8.42 1.95 -20.29
C PHE A 163 -7.44 1.71 -19.13
N VAL A 164 -6.19 2.15 -19.29
CA VAL A 164 -5.14 2.03 -18.28
C VAL A 164 -4.85 3.41 -17.71
N LYS A 165 -4.79 3.47 -16.39
CA LYS A 165 -4.34 4.65 -15.64
C LYS A 165 -3.14 4.25 -14.78
N VAL A 166 -2.18 5.15 -14.66
CA VAL A 166 -1.05 4.97 -13.74
C VAL A 166 -1.14 6.01 -12.65
N VAL A 167 -1.24 5.55 -11.40
CA VAL A 167 -1.16 6.38 -10.21
C VAL A 167 0.29 6.45 -9.79
N THR A 168 0.83 7.66 -9.69
CA THR A 168 2.23 7.92 -9.32
C THR A 168 2.29 9.06 -8.32
N HIS A 169 3.35 9.09 -7.52
CA HIS A 169 3.67 10.16 -6.58
C HIS A 169 5.10 10.64 -6.83
N HIS A 170 5.33 11.92 -6.55
CA HIS A 170 6.65 12.56 -6.52
C HIS A 170 7.42 12.63 -7.87
N PRO A 171 7.91 13.81 -8.30
CA PRO A 171 8.75 13.94 -9.51
C PRO A 171 10.10 13.18 -9.49
N ALA A 172 10.41 12.46 -8.41
CA ALA A 172 11.66 11.70 -8.32
C ALA A 172 11.57 10.43 -9.16
N ASN A 173 10.41 9.76 -9.15
CA ASN A 173 10.15 8.57 -9.93
C ASN A 173 10.17 8.87 -11.45
N ASP A 174 9.91 10.12 -11.84
CA ASP A 174 9.91 10.54 -13.24
C ASP A 174 11.25 10.28 -13.96
N ASN A 175 12.35 10.22 -13.18
CA ASN A 175 13.70 9.94 -13.66
C ASN A 175 14.30 8.65 -13.07
N ALA A 176 13.49 7.82 -12.41
CA ALA A 176 13.97 6.61 -11.75
C ALA A 176 14.09 5.41 -12.72
N GLY A 177 13.34 5.40 -13.82
CA GLY A 177 13.34 4.25 -14.73
C GLY A 177 14.69 4.00 -15.43
N ASP A 178 15.05 2.72 -15.46
CA ASP A 178 16.25 2.17 -16.10
C ASP A 178 16.19 2.22 -17.63
N PHE A 179 15.02 1.92 -18.19
CA PHE A 179 14.80 1.74 -19.63
C PHE A 179 13.72 2.67 -20.18
N TYR A 180 12.80 3.12 -19.33
CA TYR A 180 11.71 4.03 -19.69
C TYR A 180 11.75 5.29 -18.83
N THR A 181 11.81 6.44 -19.49
CA THR A 181 11.47 7.71 -18.82
C THR A 181 9.96 7.78 -18.62
N TRP A 182 9.52 8.58 -17.65
CA TRP A 182 8.10 8.79 -17.44
C TRP A 182 7.38 9.32 -18.69
N GLN A 183 8.00 10.23 -19.45
CA GLN A 183 7.43 10.69 -20.70
C GLN A 183 7.23 9.55 -21.72
N GLN A 184 8.15 8.58 -21.80
CA GLN A 184 7.97 7.42 -22.66
C GLN A 184 6.79 6.53 -22.22
N ILE A 185 6.51 6.46 -20.90
CA ILE A 185 5.30 5.82 -20.39
C ILE A 185 4.04 6.57 -20.87
N LEU A 186 4.02 7.89 -20.73
CA LEU A 186 2.89 8.71 -21.18
C LEU A 186 2.66 8.62 -22.70
N ASP A 187 3.72 8.48 -23.49
CA ASP A 187 3.66 8.36 -24.95
C ASP A 187 2.93 7.07 -25.42
N PHE A 188 2.73 6.08 -24.54
CA PHE A 188 1.85 4.94 -24.82
C PHE A 188 0.36 5.31 -24.83
N GLY A 189 -0.01 6.51 -24.38
CA GLY A 189 -1.38 7.03 -24.38
C GLY A 189 -2.24 6.58 -23.20
N ILE A 190 -1.61 6.29 -22.06
CA ILE A 190 -2.28 6.01 -20.77
C ILE A 190 -2.64 7.32 -20.06
N GLU A 191 -3.55 7.27 -19.08
CA GLU A 191 -3.86 8.42 -18.22
C GLU A 191 -2.93 8.44 -17.00
N GLU A 192 -2.24 9.56 -16.79
CA GLU A 192 -1.55 9.83 -15.53
C GLU A 192 -2.53 10.31 -14.47
N VAL A 193 -2.44 9.73 -13.28
CA VAL A 193 -3.15 10.19 -12.08
C VAL A 193 -2.11 10.48 -11.00
N ARG A 194 -1.66 11.74 -10.95
CA ARG A 194 -0.63 12.15 -10.00
C ARG A 194 -1.24 12.59 -8.68
N ILE A 195 -0.75 12.04 -7.58
CA ILE A 195 -1.06 12.53 -6.24
C ILE A 195 0.04 13.49 -5.75
N PRO A 196 -0.31 14.50 -4.94
CA PRO A 196 0.65 15.55 -4.55
C PRO A 196 1.85 15.02 -3.77
N ASP A 197 1.67 13.94 -2.99
CA ASP A 197 2.70 13.36 -2.16
C ASP A 197 2.35 11.90 -1.82
N GLN A 198 3.35 11.08 -1.49
CA GLN A 198 3.26 9.66 -1.11
C GLN A 198 2.69 9.50 0.32
N ASN A 199 1.75 10.33 0.73
CA ASN A 199 1.19 10.36 2.09
C ASN A 199 2.26 10.40 3.19
N ILE A 200 3.00 11.52 3.31
CA ILE A 200 3.95 11.80 4.42
C ILE A 200 3.42 11.47 5.84
N ASN A 201 2.10 11.44 6.00
CA ASN A 201 1.43 11.05 7.24
C ASN A 201 1.47 9.54 7.55
N LEU A 202 2.18 8.77 6.73
CA LEU A 202 2.42 7.33 6.89
C LEU A 202 3.89 6.98 7.18
N LYS A 203 4.80 7.94 6.98
CA LYS A 203 6.21 7.88 7.41
C LYS A 203 6.39 8.58 8.75
N LEU A 204 6.18 7.85 9.85
CA LEU A 204 6.10 8.44 11.19
C LEU A 204 7.13 7.85 12.15
N ASP A 205 7.39 8.55 13.26
CA ASP A 205 8.20 8.00 14.35
C ASP A 205 7.62 6.66 14.83
N HIS A 206 8.48 5.70 15.18
CA HIS A 206 8.05 4.34 15.56
C HIS A 206 6.96 4.31 16.63
N GLU A 207 7.04 5.20 17.61
CA GLU A 207 6.06 5.33 18.70
C GLU A 207 4.64 5.66 18.21
N LYS A 208 4.50 6.29 17.04
CA LYS A 208 3.18 6.52 16.41
C LYS A 208 2.54 5.23 15.93
N TRP A 209 3.33 4.18 15.72
CA TRP A 209 2.87 2.84 15.31
C TRP A 209 2.82 1.83 16.46
N ASP A 210 3.03 2.26 17.71
CA ASP A 210 2.96 1.37 18.88
C ASP A 210 1.57 0.75 19.08
N TRP A 211 0.51 1.37 18.56
CA TRP A 211 -0.82 0.77 18.52
C TRP A 211 -0.80 -0.56 17.76
N ALA A 212 -0.10 -0.63 16.63
CA ALA A 212 -0.02 -1.83 15.80
C ALA A 212 0.90 -2.88 16.44
N LYS A 213 2.05 -2.42 16.96
CA LYS A 213 3.02 -3.24 17.70
C LYS A 213 2.37 -4.00 18.88
N ASN A 214 1.56 -3.29 19.66
CA ASN A 214 0.96 -3.80 20.90
C ASN A 214 -0.48 -4.29 20.72
N HIS A 215 -0.99 -4.32 19.48
CA HIS A 215 -2.38 -4.68 19.20
C HIS A 215 -2.71 -6.11 19.67
N ALA A 216 -3.94 -6.36 20.14
CA ALA A 216 -4.34 -7.68 20.62
C ALA A 216 -4.45 -8.74 19.49
N ASP A 217 -4.84 -8.30 18.29
CA ASP A 217 -4.91 -9.16 17.12
C ASP A 217 -3.54 -9.35 16.45
N PRO A 218 -3.09 -10.60 16.26
CA PRO A 218 -1.82 -10.91 15.61
C PRO A 218 -1.70 -10.49 14.14
N ARG A 219 -2.80 -10.28 13.41
CA ARG A 219 -2.75 -9.75 12.02
C ARG A 219 -2.16 -8.34 11.99
N ILE A 220 -2.59 -7.50 12.93
CA ILE A 220 -2.08 -6.13 13.06
C ILE A 220 -0.63 -6.12 13.54
N ARG A 221 -0.28 -6.95 14.53
CA ARG A 221 1.12 -7.06 14.99
C ARG A 221 2.07 -7.54 13.89
N LEU A 222 1.58 -8.40 12.99
CA LEU A 222 2.36 -8.88 11.86
C LEU A 222 2.68 -7.75 10.88
N ILE A 223 1.74 -6.84 10.59
CA ILE A 223 2.00 -5.64 9.77
C ILE A 223 3.16 -4.85 10.38
N TRP A 224 3.07 -4.52 11.67
CA TRP A 224 4.12 -3.79 12.35
C TRP A 224 5.47 -4.51 12.26
N THR A 225 5.47 -5.83 12.49
CA THR A 225 6.69 -6.65 12.45
C THR A 225 7.35 -6.62 11.08
N ILE A 226 6.58 -6.78 9.99
CA ILE A 226 7.11 -6.76 8.62
C ILE A 226 7.68 -5.37 8.28
N GLY A 227 6.94 -4.29 8.50
CA GLY A 227 7.45 -2.94 8.21
C GLY A 227 8.67 -2.56 9.06
N ASN A 228 8.77 -3.09 10.29
CA ASN A 228 9.91 -2.84 11.17
C ASN A 228 11.18 -3.61 10.75
N LEU A 229 11.11 -4.57 9.82
CA LEU A 229 12.28 -5.31 9.34
C LEU A 229 13.32 -4.37 8.69
N ALA A 230 12.84 -3.37 7.95
CA ALA A 230 13.70 -2.43 7.23
C ALA A 230 14.51 -1.53 8.17
N GLU A 231 13.98 -1.24 9.38
CA GLU A 231 14.68 -0.49 10.43
C GLU A 231 15.77 -1.35 11.11
N VAL A 232 15.50 -2.65 11.33
CA VAL A 232 16.36 -3.51 12.16
C VAL A 232 17.48 -4.20 11.38
N ASP A 233 17.33 -4.42 10.07
CA ASP A 233 18.37 -5.05 9.27
C ASP A 233 19.57 -4.12 9.02
N ASN A 234 19.39 -2.81 9.19
CA ASN A 234 20.41 -1.78 9.02
C ASN A 234 21.16 -1.89 7.67
N ILE A 235 20.47 -2.36 6.61
CA ILE A 235 21.01 -2.42 5.25
C ILE A 235 21.06 -1.01 4.66
N VAL A 236 20.03 -0.20 4.92
CA VAL A 236 19.93 1.20 4.50
C VAL A 236 20.17 2.12 5.71
N ASN A 237 21.04 3.14 5.57
CA ASN A 237 21.52 3.92 6.72
C ASN A 237 20.88 5.32 6.87
N PHE A 238 20.06 5.79 5.92
CA PHE A 238 19.57 7.16 5.89
C PHE A 238 18.17 7.36 6.50
N GLN A 239 17.47 6.28 6.84
CA GLN A 239 16.11 6.31 7.37
C GLN A 239 16.02 5.50 8.64
N LYS A 240 16.41 6.11 9.76
CA LYS A 240 16.34 5.51 11.10
C LYS A 240 15.27 6.15 11.96
N GLY A 241 14.65 5.36 12.83
CA GLY A 241 13.65 5.79 13.80
C GLY A 241 12.27 6.09 13.19
N LYS A 242 12.06 5.72 11.92
CA LYS A 242 10.79 5.91 11.20
C LYS A 242 10.23 4.56 10.77
N TRP A 243 8.95 4.33 11.10
CA TRP A 243 8.20 3.22 10.54
C TRP A 243 7.46 3.76 9.34
N ASP A 244 7.74 3.19 8.17
CA ASP A 244 7.35 3.75 6.89
C ASP A 244 6.51 2.76 6.08
N CYS A 245 5.41 3.28 5.55
CA CYS A 245 4.53 2.59 4.62
C CYS A 245 3.92 3.59 3.62
N SER A 246 4.64 4.66 3.30
CA SER A 246 4.18 5.75 2.42
C SER A 246 3.55 5.23 1.13
N ASP A 247 4.11 4.21 0.49
CA ASP A 247 3.59 3.64 -0.77
C ASP A 247 2.16 3.11 -0.68
N ALA A 248 1.75 2.63 0.50
CA ALA A 248 0.35 2.22 0.72
C ALA A 248 -0.62 3.41 0.59
N GLY A 249 -0.10 4.63 0.59
CA GLY A 249 -0.83 5.85 0.45
C GLY A 249 -1.53 6.01 -0.89
N MET A 250 -0.90 5.62 -2.00
CA MET A 250 -1.55 5.63 -3.31
C MET A 250 -2.70 4.64 -3.39
N VAL A 251 -2.55 3.47 -2.76
CA VAL A 251 -3.63 2.49 -2.64
C VAL A 251 -4.77 3.06 -1.78
N LEU A 252 -4.46 3.74 -0.68
CA LEU A 252 -5.47 4.42 0.14
C LEU A 252 -6.19 5.54 -0.62
N TYR A 253 -5.48 6.32 -1.44
CA TYR A 253 -6.05 7.31 -2.34
C TYR A 253 -7.01 6.66 -3.34
N TRP A 254 -6.62 5.53 -3.94
CA TRP A 254 -7.48 4.79 -4.85
C TRP A 254 -8.71 4.21 -4.14
N ILE A 255 -8.55 3.59 -2.97
CA ILE A 255 -9.64 3.02 -2.14
C ILE A 255 -10.68 4.10 -1.79
N SER A 256 -10.22 5.32 -1.52
CA SER A 256 -11.09 6.42 -1.11
C SER A 256 -11.78 7.13 -2.28
N GLY A 257 -11.21 7.10 -3.49
CA GLY A 257 -11.89 7.64 -4.67
C GLY A 257 -11.04 8.03 -5.87
N ALA A 258 -9.72 8.07 -5.71
CA ALA A 258 -8.79 8.63 -6.70
C ALA A 258 -9.26 10.01 -7.24
N ASN A 259 -8.87 10.37 -8.45
CA ASN A 259 -9.28 11.61 -9.12
C ASN A 259 -10.75 11.60 -9.61
N VAL A 260 -11.51 10.53 -9.35
CA VAL A 260 -12.88 10.35 -9.86
C VAL A 260 -13.93 10.66 -8.80
N ASN A 261 -13.65 10.30 -7.54
CA ASN A 261 -14.59 10.41 -6.43
C ASN A 261 -13.99 11.19 -5.25
N ASP A 262 -13.13 12.17 -5.53
CA ASP A 262 -12.47 13.02 -4.52
C ASP A 262 -11.70 12.20 -3.47
N GLY A 263 -10.81 11.34 -3.94
CA GLY A 263 -9.97 10.47 -3.12
C GLY A 263 -9.10 11.24 -2.12
N LEU A 264 -8.74 10.57 -1.03
CA LEU A 264 -7.98 11.12 0.07
C LEU A 264 -6.50 11.32 -0.33
N GLU A 265 -6.16 12.54 -0.76
CA GLU A 265 -4.81 12.89 -1.26
C GLU A 265 -3.70 12.86 -0.20
N ALA A 266 -4.06 12.91 1.09
CA ALA A 266 -3.11 12.97 2.22
C ALA A 266 -3.53 12.01 3.36
N GLY A 267 -3.75 10.74 3.01
CA GLY A 267 -4.12 9.71 3.95
C GLY A 267 -3.08 9.54 5.06
N GLY A 268 -3.55 9.30 6.29
CA GLY A 268 -2.68 9.23 7.46
C GLY A 268 -2.88 7.98 8.29
N MET A 269 -1.96 7.78 9.25
CA MET A 269 -1.95 6.60 10.13
C MET A 269 -3.30 6.34 10.79
N GLU A 270 -4.03 7.36 11.25
CA GLU A 270 -5.33 7.18 11.90
C GLU A 270 -6.40 6.60 10.95
N VAL A 271 -6.34 6.92 9.65
CA VAL A 271 -7.25 6.37 8.65
C VAL A 271 -6.94 4.89 8.40
N VAL A 272 -5.65 4.57 8.24
CA VAL A 272 -5.18 3.18 8.11
C VAL A 272 -5.63 2.38 9.33
N LYS A 273 -5.31 2.86 10.53
CA LYS A 273 -5.69 2.24 11.79
C LYS A 273 -7.19 1.98 11.86
N ALA A 274 -8.02 2.99 11.59
CA ALA A 274 -9.48 2.86 11.66
C ALA A 274 -10.01 1.80 10.68
N LEU A 275 -9.52 1.76 9.44
CA LEU A 275 -9.92 0.75 8.45
C LEU A 275 -9.54 -0.66 8.89
N LEU A 276 -8.30 -0.83 9.35
CA LEU A 276 -7.79 -2.14 9.78
C LEU A 276 -8.51 -2.63 11.05
N GLU A 277 -8.63 -1.80 12.09
CA GLU A 277 -9.32 -2.16 13.34
C GLU A 277 -10.80 -2.49 13.07
N SER A 278 -11.50 -1.71 12.23
CA SER A 278 -12.89 -1.98 11.85
C SER A 278 -13.05 -3.33 11.12
N TYR A 279 -12.05 -3.76 10.34
CA TYR A 279 -12.07 -5.09 9.74
C TYR A 279 -11.88 -6.18 10.80
N ILE A 280 -10.91 -6.01 11.69
CA ILE A 280 -10.59 -6.97 12.76
C ILE A 280 -11.79 -7.18 13.69
N GLU A 281 -12.47 -6.11 14.09
CA GLU A 281 -13.66 -6.18 14.95
C GLU A 281 -14.80 -6.98 14.30
N ARG A 282 -14.99 -6.83 12.99
CA ARG A 282 -16.00 -7.57 12.22
C ARG A 282 -15.58 -9.02 11.91
N HIS A 283 -14.27 -9.30 11.95
CA HIS A 283 -13.70 -10.60 11.61
C HIS A 283 -12.71 -11.08 12.67
N PRO A 284 -13.15 -11.26 13.94
CA PRO A 284 -12.26 -11.65 15.02
C PRO A 284 -11.65 -13.03 14.75
N GLU A 285 -10.37 -13.21 15.08
CA GLU A 285 -9.78 -14.55 15.00
C GLU A 285 -10.53 -15.52 15.92
N PRO A 286 -10.75 -16.77 15.49
CA PRO A 286 -11.31 -17.78 16.36
C PRO A 286 -10.48 -17.89 17.64
N SER A 287 -11.15 -17.73 18.80
CA SER A 287 -10.54 -17.97 20.10
C SER A 287 -9.82 -19.32 20.08
N LYS A 288 -8.50 -19.32 20.27
CA LYS A 288 -7.75 -20.54 20.57
C LYS A 288 -8.23 -21.03 21.93
N LYS A 289 -9.34 -21.76 21.97
CA LYS A 289 -9.73 -22.54 23.15
C LYS A 289 -8.52 -23.42 23.45
N LYS A 290 -7.87 -23.19 24.60
CA LYS A 290 -6.83 -24.07 25.11
C LYS A 290 -7.41 -25.48 25.05
N LYS A 291 -6.85 -26.35 24.20
CA LYS A 291 -7.07 -27.79 24.33
C LYS A 291 -6.62 -28.12 25.75
N LYS A 292 -7.58 -28.38 26.63
CA LYS A 292 -7.32 -28.88 27.98
C LYS A 292 -6.68 -30.26 27.88
#